data_AF-A0A2S4PRQ2-F1
#
_entry.id   AF-A0A2S4PRQ2-F1
#
_cell.length_a   1.000
_cell.length_b   1.000
_cell.length_c   1.000
_cell.angle_alpha   90.00
_cell.angle_beta   90.00
_cell.angle_gamma   90.00
#
_symmetry.space_group_name_H-M   'P 1'
#
loop_
_entity.id
_entity.type
_entity.pdbx_description
1 polymer ?
#
loop_
_entity_poly.entity_id
_entity_poly.type
_entity_poly.pdbx_seq_one_letter_code
_entity_poly.pdbx_strand_id
1 'polypeptide(L)'
;NALSVGKCITKNSTPVNFEELYPPSVTDIQARLIEEAVCLGQGLCLEASTLSSTSEANKFLGQQNSELLKIPNVSLPEKFDGTRSKFDTFTINLQLQFRSDPQAFKSEESRIIYAGTYLTGNAYIWFKPHINSSTGEVSFVIYTSSIESLGAAFDDLDAYEREFDILKQDSSCAAFYAQIASIFSRLDWK
;
A
#
# COMPACT_ATOMS: atom_id res chain seq x y z
N ASN A 1 -49.29 26.84 27.19
CA ASN A 1 -49.57 27.87 26.18
C ASN A 1 -48.65 29.06 26.37
N ALA A 2 -47.46 28.99 25.77
CA ALA A 2 -46.47 30.07 25.77
C ALA A 2 -46.55 30.83 24.44
N LEU A 3 -46.68 32.14 24.52
CA LEU A 3 -46.49 33.09 23.43
C LEU A 3 -45.02 33.49 23.40
N SER A 4 -44.35 33.48 22.24
CA SER A 4 -43.54 34.62 21.80
C SER A 4 -43.05 34.41 20.36
N VAL A 5 -43.12 35.49 19.62
CA VAL A 5 -43.02 35.60 18.17
C VAL A 5 -41.58 35.95 17.82
N GLY A 6 -40.89 35.09 17.08
CA GLY A 6 -39.58 35.38 16.48
C GLY A 6 -39.71 35.49 14.96
N LYS A 7 -40.10 36.66 14.46
CA LYS A 7 -39.99 37.00 13.04
C LYS A 7 -38.51 37.22 12.70
N CYS A 8 -37.91 36.31 11.95
CA CYS A 8 -36.68 36.60 11.21
C CYS A 8 -37.08 37.03 9.79
N ILE A 9 -37.02 38.34 9.55
CA ILE A 9 -37.10 38.91 8.20
C ILE A 9 -35.66 38.96 7.68
N THR A 10 -35.30 38.06 6.77
CA THR A 10 -34.12 38.25 5.91
C THR A 10 -34.58 38.93 4.63
N LYS A 11 -34.26 40.22 4.50
CA LYS A 11 -34.47 40.99 3.27
C LYS A 11 -33.59 40.39 2.16
N ASN A 12 -34.17 40.26 0.97
CA ASN A 12 -33.55 39.89 -0.31
C ASN A 12 -32.82 38.53 -0.36
N SER A 13 -33.58 37.50 -0.76
CA SER A 13 -33.02 36.30 -1.37
C SER A 13 -32.67 36.59 -2.82
N THR A 14 -31.40 36.84 -3.11
CA THR A 14 -30.80 36.34 -4.36
C THR A 14 -30.32 34.92 -4.06
N PRO A 15 -30.74 33.90 -4.83
CA PRO A 15 -30.24 32.55 -4.63
C PRO A 15 -28.71 32.56 -4.79
N VAL A 16 -28.02 31.92 -3.86
CA VAL A 16 -26.56 31.76 -3.93
C VAL A 16 -26.24 30.97 -5.20
N ASN A 17 -25.62 31.63 -6.16
CA ASN A 17 -25.17 30.98 -7.38
C ASN A 17 -23.80 30.33 -7.09
N PHE A 18 -23.79 29.01 -6.96
CA PHE A 18 -22.59 28.24 -6.64
C PHE A 18 -21.54 28.25 -7.76
N GLU A 19 -21.91 28.68 -8.98
CA GLU A 19 -20.99 28.84 -10.13
C GLU A 19 -20.03 30.04 -9.97
N GLU A 20 -20.37 31.03 -9.15
CA GLU A 20 -19.57 32.25 -8.98
C GLU A 20 -18.50 32.11 -7.87
N LEU A 21 -18.69 31.16 -6.94
CA LEU A 21 -17.71 30.83 -5.89
C LEU A 21 -16.64 29.83 -6.36
N TYR A 22 -16.89 29.12 -7.45
CA TYR A 22 -15.96 28.16 -8.05
C TYR A 22 -15.98 28.30 -9.58
N PRO A 23 -15.25 29.27 -10.16
CA PRO A 23 -15.11 29.34 -11.61
C PRO A 23 -14.43 28.07 -12.13
N PRO A 24 -14.91 27.49 -13.25
CA PRO A 24 -14.34 26.27 -13.83
C PRO A 24 -13.07 26.62 -14.61
N SER A 25 -11.98 26.90 -13.90
CA SER A 25 -10.66 26.95 -14.51
C SER A 25 -9.57 26.77 -13.46
N VAL A 26 -9.32 25.52 -13.08
CA VAL A 26 -7.99 25.11 -12.60
C VAL A 26 -7.58 23.83 -13.34
N THR A 27 -7.62 23.89 -14.67
CA THR A 27 -6.97 22.89 -15.54
C THR A 27 -5.49 23.22 -15.79
N ASP A 28 -4.98 24.36 -15.32
CA ASP A 28 -3.62 24.82 -15.67
C ASP A 28 -2.51 24.39 -14.70
N ILE A 29 -2.82 23.75 -13.56
CA ILE A 29 -1.77 23.22 -12.68
C ILE A 29 -1.26 21.87 -13.18
N GLN A 30 -2.14 21.01 -13.71
CA GLN A 30 -1.74 19.71 -14.25
C GLN A 30 -0.99 19.82 -15.58
N ALA A 31 -1.31 20.83 -16.40
CA ALA A 31 -0.60 21.08 -17.66
C ALA A 31 0.86 21.54 -17.44
N ARG A 32 1.14 22.30 -16.38
CA ARG A 32 2.52 22.75 -16.06
C ARG A 32 3.45 21.63 -15.57
N LEU A 33 2.92 20.51 -15.05
CA LEU A 33 3.76 19.39 -14.61
C LEU A 33 4.21 18.48 -15.77
N ILE A 34 3.54 18.53 -16.92
CA ILE A 34 3.83 17.63 -18.04
C ILE A 34 4.94 18.18 -18.95
N GLU A 35 5.18 19.49 -18.98
CA GLU A 35 6.28 20.05 -19.80
C GLU A 35 7.65 20.01 -19.11
N GLU A 36 7.74 19.98 -17.77
CA GLU A 36 9.04 19.93 -17.07
C GLU A 36 9.67 18.52 -17.09
N ALA A 37 8.86 17.47 -17.28
CA ALA A 37 9.34 16.08 -17.29
C ALA A 37 9.91 15.63 -18.65
N VAL A 38 9.75 16.40 -19.72
CA VAL A 38 10.21 16.00 -21.06
C VAL A 38 11.69 16.36 -21.32
N CYS A 39 12.28 17.28 -20.54
CA CYS A 39 13.66 17.73 -20.73
C CYS A 39 14.72 16.99 -19.89
N LEU A 40 14.35 16.01 -19.04
CA LEU A 40 15.31 15.23 -18.24
C LEU A 40 15.50 13.78 -18.70
N GLY A 41 14.87 13.37 -19.81
CA GLY A 41 14.80 11.97 -20.24
C GLY A 41 15.50 11.61 -21.56
N GLN A 42 16.33 12.48 -22.14
CA GLN A 42 16.96 12.21 -23.45
C GLN A 42 18.47 12.49 -23.51
N GLY A 43 19.25 11.93 -22.58
CA GLY A 43 20.70 12.02 -22.66
C GLY A 43 21.45 10.89 -21.96
N LEU A 44 21.64 9.75 -22.64
CA LEU A 44 22.98 9.26 -22.99
C LEU A 44 22.89 8.06 -23.95
N CYS A 45 23.69 8.12 -25.01
CA CYS A 45 23.70 7.19 -26.12
C CYS A 45 24.80 6.13 -26.00
N LEU A 46 24.52 4.95 -26.56
CA LEU A 46 25.36 4.16 -27.49
C LEU A 46 26.62 3.40 -26.99
N GLU A 47 26.56 2.09 -27.32
CA GLU A 47 27.61 1.19 -27.83
C GLU A 47 28.51 0.40 -26.85
N ALA A 48 28.31 -0.92 -26.83
CA ALA A 48 29.24 -1.87 -27.44
C ALA A 48 28.64 -3.28 -27.52
N SER A 49 28.33 -3.72 -28.73
CA SER A 49 28.19 -5.14 -29.08
C SER A 49 29.57 -5.80 -29.02
N THR A 50 29.68 -7.02 -28.51
CA THR A 50 30.33 -8.17 -29.19
C THR A 50 30.23 -9.44 -28.34
N LEU A 51 29.83 -10.52 -29.01
CA LEU A 51 29.67 -11.88 -28.52
C LEU A 51 31.00 -12.51 -28.05
N SER A 52 30.95 -13.42 -27.07
CA SER A 52 31.45 -14.80 -27.24
C SER A 52 31.26 -15.66 -25.99
N SER A 53 30.91 -16.92 -26.24
CA SER A 53 30.62 -18.01 -25.31
C SER A 53 31.88 -18.62 -24.68
N THR A 54 31.78 -19.09 -23.42
CA THR A 54 32.36 -20.34 -22.86
C THR A 54 31.92 -20.44 -21.39
N SER A 55 31.05 -21.37 -21.00
CA SER A 55 31.41 -22.70 -20.45
C SER A 55 32.48 -22.63 -19.35
N GLU A 56 32.09 -22.75 -18.07
CA GLU A 56 32.52 -23.80 -17.14
C GLU A 56 32.10 -23.51 -15.69
N ALA A 57 31.99 -24.60 -14.94
CA ALA A 57 31.25 -24.72 -13.69
C ALA A 57 32.01 -24.24 -12.42
N ASN A 58 31.21 -24.11 -11.36
CA ASN A 58 31.50 -24.46 -9.96
C ASN A 58 31.97 -23.38 -8.96
N LYS A 59 31.22 -23.38 -7.83
CA LYS A 59 31.59 -23.02 -6.45
C LYS A 59 31.67 -21.49 -6.23
N PHE A 60 31.13 -20.89 -5.18
CA PHE A 60 31.06 -21.30 -3.78
C PHE A 60 30.18 -20.27 -3.03
N LEU A 61 29.39 -20.68 -2.04
CA LEU A 61 28.78 -19.77 -1.07
C LEU A 61 29.89 -19.03 -0.33
N GLY A 62 30.00 -17.71 -0.50
CA GLY A 62 30.89 -16.90 0.32
C GLY A 62 31.30 -15.60 -0.33
N GLN A 63 30.76 -14.51 0.21
CA GLN A 63 31.29 -13.14 0.15
C GLN A 63 31.50 -12.53 -1.24
N GLN A 64 30.60 -11.61 -1.59
CA GLN A 64 30.93 -10.50 -2.49
C GLN A 64 30.65 -9.19 -1.75
N ASN A 65 31.71 -8.64 -1.16
CA ASN A 65 31.82 -7.24 -0.81
C ASN A 65 32.75 -6.61 -1.86
N SER A 66 32.21 -5.88 -2.83
CA SER A 66 32.94 -4.84 -3.56
C SER A 66 31.99 -4.02 -4.44
N GLU A 67 32.04 -2.70 -4.22
CA GLU A 67 31.35 -1.60 -4.90
C GLU A 67 29.86 -1.42 -4.57
N LEU A 68 29.64 -1.15 -3.28
CA LEU A 68 28.38 -0.82 -2.65
C LEU A 68 27.85 0.54 -3.14
N LEU A 69 27.10 0.54 -4.25
CA LEU A 69 25.95 1.44 -4.32
C LEU A 69 25.11 1.13 -3.09
N LYS A 70 25.14 2.04 -2.12
CA LYS A 70 24.45 1.91 -0.83
C LYS A 70 22.96 2.11 -1.08
N ILE A 71 22.35 1.12 -1.75
CA ILE A 71 20.90 0.96 -1.76
C ILE A 71 20.55 0.80 -0.27
N PRO A 72 19.66 1.63 0.29
CA PRO A 72 19.19 1.44 1.66
C PRO A 72 18.79 -0.02 1.79
N ASN A 73 19.42 -0.71 2.73
CA ASN A 73 19.10 -2.09 3.06
C ASN A 73 17.60 -2.09 3.35
N VAL A 74 16.77 -2.55 2.40
CA VAL A 74 15.33 -2.59 2.56
C VAL A 74 15.14 -3.46 3.79
N SER A 75 14.71 -2.84 4.88
CA SER A 75 14.59 -3.51 6.15
C SER A 75 13.72 -4.75 5.94
N LEU A 76 14.17 -5.89 6.46
CA LEU A 76 13.41 -7.13 6.39
C LEU A 76 11.96 -6.86 6.81
N PRO A 77 10.97 -7.40 6.09
CA PRO A 77 9.57 -7.22 6.47
C PRO A 77 9.34 -7.54 7.94
N GLU A 78 8.54 -6.71 8.60
CA GLU A 78 8.07 -7.03 9.94
C GLU A 78 7.23 -8.31 9.90
N LYS A 79 7.34 -9.15 10.93
CA LYS A 79 6.53 -10.36 11.04
C LYS A 79 5.06 -10.00 11.27
N PHE A 80 4.16 -10.67 10.57
CA PHE A 80 2.72 -10.49 10.69
C PHE A 80 2.11 -11.61 11.53
N ASP A 81 1.42 -11.25 12.61
CA ASP A 81 0.80 -12.18 13.57
C ASP A 81 -0.72 -12.37 13.33
N GLY A 82 -1.30 -11.62 12.39
CA GLY A 82 -2.73 -11.49 12.19
C GLY A 82 -3.31 -10.17 12.72
N THR A 83 -2.50 -9.32 13.36
CA THR A 83 -2.96 -8.01 13.86
C THR A 83 -3.26 -7.08 12.70
N ARG A 84 -4.54 -6.77 12.48
CA ARG A 84 -4.99 -6.01 11.32
C ARG A 84 -4.33 -4.64 11.14
N SER A 85 -4.04 -3.91 12.22
CA SER A 85 -3.33 -2.62 12.13
C SER A 85 -1.92 -2.71 11.52
N LYS A 86 -1.31 -3.90 11.52
CA LYS A 86 0.00 -4.18 10.91
C LYS A 86 -0.10 -4.68 9.47
N PHE A 87 -1.29 -4.99 8.97
CA PHE A 87 -1.48 -5.65 7.67
C PHE A 87 -1.04 -4.76 6.49
N ASP A 88 -1.37 -3.47 6.53
CA ASP A 88 -0.97 -2.51 5.50
C ASP A 88 0.55 -2.36 5.44
N THR A 89 1.18 -2.16 6.60
CA THR A 89 2.63 -2.07 6.74
C THR A 89 3.32 -3.35 6.26
N PHE A 90 2.81 -4.52 6.65
CA PHE A 90 3.30 -5.82 6.17
C PHE A 90 3.25 -5.92 4.64
N THR A 91 2.12 -5.58 4.02
CA THR A 91 1.92 -5.67 2.58
C THR A 91 2.84 -4.71 1.82
N ILE A 92 2.99 -3.47 2.31
CA ILE A 92 3.90 -2.47 1.75
C ILE A 92 5.35 -2.98 1.81
N ASN A 93 5.77 -3.52 2.96
CA ASN A 93 7.12 -4.05 3.13
C ASN A 93 7.42 -5.21 2.17
N LEU A 94 6.45 -6.11 1.94
CA LEU A 94 6.59 -7.17 0.94
C LEU A 94 6.75 -6.61 -0.47
N GLN A 95 5.94 -5.62 -0.86
CA GLN A 95 6.05 -4.98 -2.17
C GLN A 95 7.41 -4.32 -2.38
N LEU A 96 7.92 -3.61 -1.37
CA LEU A 96 9.26 -3.01 -1.42
C LEU A 96 10.34 -4.07 -1.59
N GLN A 97 10.23 -5.19 -0.88
CA GLN A 97 11.17 -6.30 -1.00
C GLN A 97 11.16 -6.92 -2.40
N PHE A 98 9.97 -7.16 -2.97
CA PHE A 98 9.84 -7.74 -4.31
C PHE A 98 10.38 -6.81 -5.39
N ARG A 99 10.29 -5.49 -5.17
CA ARG A 99 10.88 -4.49 -6.05
C ARG A 99 12.40 -4.37 -5.89
N SER A 100 12.92 -4.66 -4.71
CA SER A 100 14.37 -4.64 -4.44
C SER A 100 15.12 -5.76 -5.15
N ASP A 101 14.52 -6.94 -5.31
CA ASP A 101 15.11 -8.05 -6.08
C ASP A 101 14.08 -8.72 -7.02
N PRO A 102 13.82 -8.11 -8.18
CA PRO A 102 12.82 -8.62 -9.12
C PRO A 102 13.17 -10.01 -9.70
N GLN A 103 14.45 -10.40 -9.71
CA GLN A 103 14.87 -11.69 -10.25
C GLN A 103 14.56 -12.82 -9.26
N ALA A 104 14.81 -12.60 -7.96
CA ALA A 104 14.45 -13.57 -6.93
C ALA A 104 12.93 -13.78 -6.82
N PHE A 105 12.13 -12.74 -7.07
CA PHE A 105 10.67 -12.74 -6.91
C PHE A 105 9.91 -12.73 -8.25
N LYS A 106 10.43 -13.43 -9.26
CA LYS A 106 9.84 -13.50 -10.60
C LYS A 106 8.57 -14.38 -10.63
N SER A 107 8.51 -15.44 -9.83
CA SER A 107 7.37 -16.36 -9.77
C SER A 107 6.37 -15.92 -8.70
N GLU A 108 5.08 -16.10 -8.97
CA GLU A 108 4.01 -15.89 -7.98
C GLU A 108 4.23 -16.77 -6.74
N GLU A 109 4.60 -18.03 -6.95
CA GLU A 109 4.91 -18.99 -5.88
C GLU A 109 6.04 -18.47 -4.98
N SER A 110 7.12 -17.94 -5.57
CA SER A 110 8.25 -17.41 -4.80
C SER A 110 7.85 -16.24 -3.89
N ARG A 111 6.91 -15.40 -4.33
CA ARG A 111 6.38 -14.29 -3.52
C ARG A 111 5.50 -14.80 -2.39
N ILE A 112 4.64 -15.78 -2.68
CA ILE A 112 3.73 -16.36 -1.70
C ILE A 112 4.52 -17.10 -0.61
N ILE A 113 5.50 -17.93 -1.00
CA ILE A 113 6.37 -18.63 -0.05
C ILE A 113 7.10 -17.61 0.81
N TYR A 114 7.70 -16.59 0.20
CA TYR A 114 8.42 -15.55 0.92
C TYR A 114 7.52 -14.84 1.93
N ALA A 115 6.35 -14.36 1.53
CA ALA A 115 5.37 -13.76 2.42
C ALA A 115 5.00 -14.70 3.58
N GLY A 116 4.81 -15.99 3.28
CA GLY A 116 4.53 -17.06 4.25
C GLY A 116 5.59 -17.17 5.35
N THR A 117 6.88 -16.94 5.04
CA THR A 117 7.97 -17.01 6.04
C THR A 117 7.92 -15.90 7.10
N TYR A 118 7.22 -14.81 6.81
CA TYR A 118 7.03 -13.69 7.73
C TYR A 118 5.71 -13.77 8.51
N LEU A 119 4.91 -14.82 8.29
CA LEU A 119 3.71 -15.08 9.08
C LEU A 119 4.07 -15.73 10.42
N THR A 120 3.37 -15.31 11.46
CA THR A 120 3.50 -15.81 12.83
C THR A 120 2.13 -15.93 13.48
N GLY A 121 2.06 -16.55 14.66
CA GLY A 121 0.83 -16.61 15.45
C GLY A 121 -0.36 -17.17 14.65
N ASN A 122 -1.48 -16.46 14.72
CA ASN A 122 -2.73 -16.87 14.07
C ASN A 122 -2.63 -16.82 12.55
N ALA A 123 -1.89 -15.85 11.99
CA ALA A 123 -1.66 -15.77 10.54
C ALA A 123 -0.93 -16.99 10.00
N TYR A 124 0.08 -17.49 10.73
CA TYR A 124 0.77 -18.73 10.34
C TYR A 124 -0.14 -19.96 10.45
N ILE A 125 -0.96 -20.04 11.51
CA ILE A 125 -1.92 -21.14 11.69
C ILE A 125 -2.91 -21.18 10.52
N TRP A 126 -3.40 -20.02 10.10
CA TRP A 126 -4.27 -19.88 8.92
C TRP A 126 -3.56 -20.31 7.63
N PHE A 127 -2.28 -19.97 7.46
CA PHE A 127 -1.54 -20.27 6.24
C PHE A 127 -1.09 -21.73 6.13
N LYS A 128 -0.82 -22.40 7.26
CA LYS A 128 -0.33 -23.78 7.32
C LYS A 128 -1.06 -24.80 6.43
N PRO A 129 -2.40 -24.89 6.38
CA PRO A 129 -3.10 -25.85 5.51
C PRO A 129 -2.88 -25.60 4.01
N HIS A 130 -2.39 -24.42 3.62
CA HIS A 130 -2.11 -24.06 2.23
C HIS A 130 -0.71 -24.45 1.77
N ILE A 131 0.13 -25.02 2.64
CA ILE A 131 1.47 -25.50 2.29
C ILE A 131 1.54 -27.01 2.45
N ASN A 132 2.01 -27.70 1.42
CA ASN A 132 2.40 -29.09 1.53
C ASN A 132 3.69 -29.22 2.35
N SER A 133 3.62 -29.87 3.52
CA SER A 133 4.78 -29.99 4.43
C SER A 133 5.93 -30.83 3.87
N SER A 134 5.68 -31.66 2.84
CA SER A 134 6.69 -32.53 2.24
C SER A 134 7.38 -31.89 1.02
N THR A 135 6.63 -31.13 0.21
CA THR A 135 7.13 -30.53 -1.03
C THR A 135 7.40 -29.03 -0.93
N GLY A 136 6.82 -28.34 0.07
CA GLY A 136 6.83 -26.88 0.16
C GLY A 136 5.90 -26.17 -0.83
N GLU A 137 5.15 -26.95 -1.61
CA GLU A 137 4.22 -26.44 -2.62
C GLU A 137 3.05 -25.69 -1.97
N VAL A 138 2.70 -24.54 -2.54
CA VAL A 138 1.63 -23.68 -2.01
C VAL A 138 0.37 -23.81 -2.87
N SER A 139 -0.80 -23.88 -2.22
CA SER A 139 -2.09 -24.02 -2.92
C SER A 139 -2.54 -22.77 -3.69
N PHE A 140 -1.92 -21.61 -3.44
CA PHE A 140 -2.26 -20.35 -4.07
C PHE A 140 -1.53 -20.19 -5.42
N VAL A 141 -2.27 -19.81 -6.47
CA VAL A 141 -1.71 -19.62 -7.81
C VAL A 141 -1.18 -18.20 -8.02
N ILE A 142 -1.85 -17.20 -7.44
CA ILE A 142 -1.56 -15.77 -7.64
C ILE A 142 -1.33 -15.10 -6.30
N TYR A 143 -0.26 -14.31 -6.19
CA TYR A 143 0.11 -13.60 -4.96
C TYR A 143 -1.01 -12.67 -4.48
N THR A 144 -1.61 -11.88 -5.37
CA THR A 144 -2.68 -10.95 -5.03
C THR A 144 -3.86 -11.65 -4.34
N SER A 145 -4.31 -12.78 -4.89
CA SER A 145 -5.40 -13.57 -4.29
C SER A 145 -5.04 -14.13 -2.91
N SER A 146 -3.77 -14.49 -2.69
CA SER A 146 -3.30 -14.95 -1.38
C SER A 146 -3.34 -13.83 -0.32
N ILE A 147 -2.93 -12.61 -0.69
CA ILE A 147 -2.94 -11.45 0.21
C ILE A 147 -4.37 -10.97 0.46
N GLU A 148 -5.25 -10.97 -0.55
CA GLU A 148 -6.67 -10.65 -0.37
C GLU A 148 -7.33 -11.64 0.59
N SER A 149 -7.08 -12.95 0.42
CA SER A 149 -7.62 -13.98 1.30
C SER A 149 -7.08 -13.86 2.72
N LEU A 150 -5.80 -13.54 2.87
CA LEU A 150 -5.18 -13.28 4.18
C LEU A 150 -5.78 -12.03 4.82
N GLY A 151 -5.93 -10.95 4.06
CA GLY A 151 -6.52 -9.70 4.51
C GLY A 151 -7.95 -9.90 5.00
N ALA A 152 -8.77 -10.62 4.22
CA ALA A 152 -10.15 -10.94 4.56
C ALA A 152 -10.27 -11.85 5.80
N ALA A 153 -9.34 -12.80 5.98
CA ALA A 153 -9.35 -13.68 7.15
C ALA A 153 -9.06 -12.95 8.48
N PHE A 154 -8.37 -11.81 8.41
CA PHE A 154 -8.03 -10.97 9.56
C PHE A 154 -8.69 -9.59 9.51
N ASP A 155 -9.70 -9.41 8.65
CA ASP A 155 -10.50 -8.19 8.63
C ASP A 155 -11.66 -8.34 9.61
N ASP A 156 -11.67 -7.52 10.65
CA ASP A 156 -12.79 -7.44 11.59
C ASP A 156 -13.53 -6.13 11.30
N LEU A 157 -14.47 -6.19 10.34
CA LEU A 157 -15.30 -5.05 9.94
C LEU A 157 -16.07 -4.48 11.15
N ASP A 158 -16.61 -5.37 11.99
CA ASP A 158 -17.38 -5.03 13.19
C ASP A 158 -16.52 -4.32 14.24
N ALA A 159 -15.19 -4.53 14.24
CA ALA A 159 -14.29 -3.77 15.12
C ALA A 159 -14.17 -2.30 14.72
N TYR A 160 -14.14 -1.97 13.43
CA TYR A 160 -14.01 -0.57 13.00
C TYR A 160 -15.29 0.22 13.20
N GLU A 161 -16.47 -0.41 13.03
CA GLU A 161 -17.74 0.24 13.36
C GLU A 161 -17.81 0.59 14.85
N ARG A 162 -17.38 -0.33 15.71
CA ARG A 162 -17.24 -0.07 17.16
C ARG A 162 -16.22 1.03 17.46
N GLU A 163 -15.09 1.05 16.74
CA GLU A 163 -14.06 2.09 16.89
C GLU A 163 -14.61 3.47 16.50
N PHE A 164 -15.35 3.54 15.39
CA PHE A 164 -16.00 4.76 14.92
C PHE A 164 -17.01 5.29 15.96
N ASP A 165 -17.85 4.42 16.52
CA ASP A 165 -18.88 4.79 17.49
C ASP A 165 -18.31 5.37 18.79
N ILE A 166 -17.12 4.93 19.20
CA ILE A 166 -16.44 5.42 20.42
C ILE A 166 -15.48 6.57 20.15
N LEU A 167 -15.13 6.84 18.88
CA LEU A 167 -14.14 7.84 18.51
C LEU A 167 -14.64 9.24 18.87
N LYS A 168 -13.85 9.95 19.68
CA LYS A 168 -14.10 11.35 20.02
C LYS A 168 -12.84 12.17 19.75
N GLN A 169 -13.03 13.43 19.38
CA GLN A 169 -11.91 14.35 19.20
C GLN A 169 -11.28 14.68 20.56
N ASP A 170 -10.28 13.90 20.96
CA ASP A 170 -9.48 14.08 22.18
C ASP A 170 -8.07 14.62 21.90
N SER A 171 -7.68 14.60 20.62
CA SER A 171 -6.36 14.91 20.10
C SER A 171 -6.43 16.07 19.09
N SER A 172 -5.32 16.39 18.43
CA SER A 172 -5.28 17.46 17.45
C SER A 172 -6.24 17.18 16.28
N CYS A 173 -6.77 18.24 15.64
CA CYS A 173 -7.66 18.09 14.48
C CYS A 173 -7.03 17.22 13.38
N ALA A 174 -5.72 17.33 13.18
CA ALA A 174 -4.99 16.53 12.19
C ALA A 174 -4.94 15.04 12.57
N ALA A 175 -4.67 14.72 13.84
CA ALA A 175 -4.63 13.34 14.31
C ALA A 175 -6.02 12.67 14.30
N PHE A 176 -7.05 13.42 14.69
CA PHE A 176 -8.44 12.98 14.62
C PHE A 176 -8.89 12.75 13.17
N TYR A 177 -8.58 13.69 12.28
CA TYR A 177 -8.89 13.55 10.85
C TYR A 177 -8.18 12.33 10.23
N ALA A 178 -6.91 12.11 10.55
CA ALA A 178 -6.18 10.94 10.06
C ALA A 178 -6.82 9.62 10.51
N GLN A 179 -7.31 9.55 11.75
CA GLN A 179 -8.03 8.37 12.27
C GLN A 179 -9.36 8.14 11.52
N ILE A 180 -10.19 9.17 11.38
CA ILE A 180 -11.46 9.06 10.63
C ILE A 180 -11.21 8.68 9.17
N ALA A 181 -10.25 9.33 8.50
CA ALA A 181 -9.91 9.04 7.11
C ALA A 181 -9.43 7.59 6.95
N SER A 182 -8.67 7.07 7.92
CA SER A 182 -8.26 5.67 7.93
C SER A 182 -9.45 4.72 8.10
N ILE A 183 -10.42 5.05 8.96
CA ILE A 183 -11.64 4.22 9.16
C ILE A 183 -12.51 4.24 7.90
N PHE A 184 -12.73 5.42 7.30
CA PHE A 184 -13.55 5.57 6.10
C PHE A 184 -12.97 4.85 4.89
N SER A 185 -11.65 4.92 4.70
CA SER A 185 -10.97 4.14 3.65
C SER A 185 -11.16 2.63 3.82
N ARG A 186 -11.36 2.14 5.04
CA ARG A 186 -11.54 0.71 5.34
C ARG A 186 -12.98 0.25 5.19
N LEU A 187 -13.96 1.11 5.47
CA LEU A 187 -15.39 0.83 5.32
C LEU A 187 -15.89 0.94 3.85
N ASP A 188 -15.00 1.29 2.91
CA ASP A 188 -15.33 1.63 1.51
C ASP A 188 -16.49 2.66 1.40
N TRP A 189 -16.60 3.54 2.40
CA TRP A 189 -17.57 4.63 2.39
C TRP A 189 -17.10 5.71 1.41
N LYS A 190 -17.68 5.70 0.21
CA LYS A 190 -17.51 6.73 -0.83
C LYS A 190 -18.62 7.78 -0.79
#